data_AF-A0AAW6Q0H4-F1
#
_entry.id   AF-A0AAW6Q0H4-F1
#
_cell.length_a   1.000
_cell.length_b   1.000
_cell.length_c   1.000
_cell.angle_alpha   90.00
_cell.angle_beta   90.00
_cell.angle_gamma   90.00
#
_symmetry.space_group_name_H-M   'P 1'
#
loop_
_entity.id
_entity.type
_entity.pdbx_description
1 polymer ?
#
loop_
_entity_poly.entity_id
_entity_poly.type
_entity_poly.pdbx_seq_one_letter_code
_entity_poly.pdbx_strand_id
1 'polypeptide(L)'
;MRRNENYSLNTDIYIILLLICSIMTAIFVGISSNLMILNCVFLAITCFLVLITYFIGLLAGLIFNLLFVFIQGSYVLYADVVLGKELDLWLIVWIFLPLIWSLLVSFITRNLQKLQEENLSLRESNARNLGYNSETDLRTMRSYRQDAEVFIETHKRFDIPVSTGIISIRYFYQIMNILTEEQQHHLIKILSDILSESFRNNDIVYSIDGVGGVPQWGVLLFADYDGAMVAIDRIKQRVTTLLREDKELGKCDIQISIGVVEYNEDKIKSVSQFINSAQRVLQYDV
;
A
#
# COMPACT_ATOMS: atom_id res chain seq x y z
N MET A 1 -2.72 19.07 -5.18
CA MET A 1 -1.67 19.80 -4.43
C MET A 1 -2.27 20.78 -3.42
N ARG A 2 -2.92 21.89 -3.80
CA ARG A 2 -3.53 22.86 -2.84
C ARG A 2 -4.47 22.27 -1.78
N ARG A 3 -5.21 21.20 -2.11
CA ARG A 3 -6.13 20.56 -1.15
C ARG A 3 -5.41 19.75 -0.06
N ASN A 4 -4.26 19.16 -0.38
CA ASN A 4 -3.46 18.37 0.55
C ASN A 4 -2.73 19.28 1.54
N GLU A 5 -2.21 20.41 1.06
CA GLU A 5 -1.67 21.47 1.92
C GLU A 5 -2.71 21.91 2.95
N ASN A 6 -3.97 22.08 2.55
CA ASN A 6 -5.02 22.48 3.48
C ASN A 6 -5.31 21.40 4.56
N TYR A 7 -5.28 20.10 4.22
CA TYR A 7 -5.52 19.05 5.22
C TYR A 7 -4.34 18.85 6.17
N SER A 8 -3.10 18.92 5.68
CA SER A 8 -1.91 18.86 6.55
C SER A 8 -1.88 20.07 7.48
N LEU A 9 -2.08 21.27 6.93
CA LEU A 9 -2.05 22.52 7.68
C LEU A 9 -3.19 22.60 8.71
N ASN A 10 -4.40 22.13 8.37
CA ASN A 10 -5.49 22.01 9.35
C ASN A 10 -5.15 21.01 10.46
N THR A 11 -4.51 19.88 10.14
CA THR A 11 -4.10 18.88 11.13
C THR A 11 -3.05 19.46 12.09
N ASP A 12 -2.08 20.20 11.56
CA ASP A 12 -1.06 20.88 12.35
C ASP A 12 -1.69 21.93 13.29
N ILE A 13 -2.68 22.70 12.80
CA ILE A 13 -3.44 23.65 13.63
C ILE A 13 -4.15 22.93 14.78
N TYR A 14 -4.81 21.79 14.52
CA TYR A 14 -5.50 21.04 15.58
C TYR A 14 -4.53 20.44 16.60
N ILE A 15 -3.36 19.98 16.17
CA ILE A 15 -2.29 19.48 17.07
C ILE A 15 -1.76 20.62 17.94
N ILE A 16 -1.50 21.79 17.35
CA ILE A 16 -1.08 22.98 18.11
C ILE A 16 -2.15 23.38 19.13
N LEU A 17 -3.43 23.36 18.74
CA LEU A 17 -4.53 23.69 19.65
C LEU A 17 -4.66 22.67 20.79
N LEU A 18 -4.46 21.37 20.50
CA LEU A 18 -4.41 20.32 21.51
C LEU A 18 -3.24 20.53 22.48
N LEU A 19 -2.05 20.88 21.98
CA LEU A 19 -0.88 21.18 22.80
C LEU A 19 -1.14 22.38 23.72
N ILE A 20 -1.69 23.47 23.18
CA ILE A 20 -2.08 24.65 23.98
C ILE A 20 -3.09 24.25 25.05
N CYS A 21 -4.12 23.47 24.69
CA CYS A 21 -5.09 22.96 25.67
C CYS A 21 -4.40 22.12 26.76
N SER A 22 -3.46 21.25 26.39
CA SER A 22 -2.73 20.41 27.36
C SER A 22 -1.89 21.25 28.35
N ILE A 23 -1.21 22.29 27.87
CA ILE A 23 -0.42 23.20 28.70
C ILE A 23 -1.36 23.98 29.63
N MET A 24 -2.47 24.51 29.11
CA MET A 24 -3.47 25.20 29.92
C MET A 24 -4.04 24.29 31.02
N THR A 25 -4.29 23.01 30.72
CA THR A 25 -4.78 22.05 31.72
C THR A 25 -3.74 21.73 32.78
N ALA A 26 -2.47 21.61 32.41
CA ALA A 26 -1.39 21.38 33.35
C ALA A 26 -1.22 22.56 34.32
N ILE A 27 -1.25 23.79 33.78
CA ILE A 27 -1.20 25.03 34.59
C ILE A 27 -2.43 25.10 35.51
N PHE A 28 -3.62 24.80 34.99
CA PHE A 28 -4.86 24.80 35.77
C PHE A 28 -4.82 23.82 36.95
N VAL A 29 -4.38 22.58 36.72
CA VAL A 29 -4.21 21.57 37.78
C VAL A 29 -3.14 22.00 38.79
N GLY A 30 -2.08 22.68 38.35
CA GLY A 30 -1.01 23.18 39.22
C GLY A 30 -1.42 24.32 40.15
N ILE A 31 -2.29 25.23 39.69
CA ILE A 31 -2.80 26.37 40.51
C ILE A 31 -3.85 25.89 41.53
N SER A 32 -4.66 24.90 41.18
CA SER A 32 -5.74 24.37 42.03
C SER A 32 -5.26 23.27 42.99
N SER A 33 -4.18 23.55 43.72
CA SER A 33 -3.50 22.58 44.62
C SER A 33 -4.39 22.02 45.72
N ASN A 34 -5.40 22.78 46.17
CA ASN A 34 -6.35 22.38 47.20
C ASN A 34 -7.23 21.17 46.80
N LEU A 35 -7.35 20.90 45.49
CA LEU A 35 -8.16 19.81 44.92
C LEU A 35 -7.32 18.83 44.08
N MET A 36 -6.01 18.76 44.31
CA MET A 36 -5.06 18.02 43.46
C MET A 36 -5.47 16.57 43.16
N ILE A 37 -5.94 15.83 44.17
CA ILE A 37 -6.37 14.42 44.00
C ILE A 37 -7.59 14.34 43.08
N LEU A 38 -8.59 15.20 43.28
CA LEU A 38 -9.82 15.22 42.48
C LEU A 38 -9.53 15.61 41.02
N ASN A 39 -8.68 16.62 40.82
CA ASN A 39 -8.22 17.05 39.50
C ASN A 39 -7.43 15.95 38.76
N CYS A 40 -6.62 15.18 39.48
CA CYS A 40 -5.90 14.05 38.90
C CYS A 40 -6.86 12.93 38.43
N VAL A 41 -7.90 12.64 39.23
CA VAL A 41 -8.95 11.69 38.84
C VAL A 41 -9.71 12.15 37.60
N PHE A 42 -10.12 13.43 37.54
CA PHE A 42 -10.80 13.97 36.36
C PHE A 42 -9.91 14.01 35.12
N LEU A 43 -8.61 14.29 35.26
CA LEU A 43 -7.66 14.18 34.16
C LEU A 43 -7.56 12.75 33.64
N ALA A 44 -7.47 11.75 34.54
CA ALA A 44 -7.42 10.34 34.15
C ALA A 44 -8.69 9.91 33.40
N ILE A 45 -9.87 10.33 33.89
CA ILE A 45 -11.14 10.08 33.21
C ILE A 45 -11.18 10.77 31.84
N THR A 46 -10.68 12.00 31.75
CA THR A 46 -10.59 12.75 30.48
C THR A 46 -9.71 12.03 29.47
N CYS A 47 -8.53 11.54 29.87
CA CYS A 47 -7.69 10.71 29.01
C CYS A 47 -8.43 9.44 28.54
N PHE A 48 -9.18 8.78 29.42
CA PHE A 48 -9.95 7.59 29.04
C PHE A 48 -11.07 7.91 28.03
N LEU A 49 -11.79 9.01 28.21
CA LEU A 49 -12.82 9.49 27.27
C LEU A 49 -12.24 9.81 25.89
N VAL A 50 -11.06 10.42 25.87
CA VAL A 50 -10.34 10.73 24.63
C VAL A 50 -9.90 9.45 23.91
N LEU A 51 -9.42 8.44 24.64
CA LEU A 51 -9.09 7.13 24.07
C LEU A 51 -10.31 6.44 23.46
N ILE A 52 -11.46 6.47 24.13
CA ILE A 52 -12.73 5.97 23.57
C ILE A 52 -13.04 6.68 22.26
N THR A 53 -12.91 8.00 22.23
CA THR A 53 -13.17 8.82 21.04
C THR A 53 -12.23 8.46 19.88
N TYR A 54 -10.97 8.16 20.18
CA TYR A 54 -9.97 7.74 19.20
C TYR A 54 -10.30 6.37 18.58
N PHE A 55 -10.62 5.36 19.40
CA PHE A 55 -10.83 4.00 18.91
C PHE A 55 -12.22 3.74 18.32
N ILE A 56 -13.27 4.25 18.96
CA ILE A 56 -14.68 3.96 18.58
C ILE A 56 -15.24 5.06 17.69
N GLY A 57 -14.68 6.28 17.78
CA GLY A 57 -15.07 7.42 16.97
C GLY A 57 -15.87 8.48 17.75
N LEU A 58 -16.12 9.59 17.06
CA LEU A 58 -16.67 10.82 17.66
C LEU A 58 -18.01 10.63 18.37
N LEU A 59 -18.92 9.85 17.79
CA LEU A 59 -20.28 9.67 18.31
C LEU A 59 -20.24 8.98 19.68
N ALA A 60 -19.49 7.88 19.79
CA ALA A 60 -19.29 7.19 21.06
C ALA A 60 -18.60 8.10 22.08
N GLY A 61 -17.54 8.79 21.67
CA GLY A 61 -16.84 9.78 22.50
C GLY A 61 -17.78 10.82 23.10
N LEU A 62 -18.65 11.42 22.29
CA LEU A 62 -19.63 12.42 22.73
C LEU A 62 -20.66 11.86 23.72
N ILE A 63 -21.14 10.62 23.51
CA ILE A 63 -22.07 9.96 24.44
C ILE A 63 -21.41 9.77 25.81
N PHE A 64 -20.18 9.27 25.85
CA PHE A 64 -19.46 9.07 27.12
C PHE A 64 -19.09 10.39 27.80
N ASN A 65 -18.76 11.43 27.03
CA ASN A 65 -18.57 12.78 27.57
C ASN A 65 -19.87 13.34 28.17
N LEU A 66 -21.03 13.15 27.52
CA LEU A 66 -22.32 13.59 28.04
C LEU A 66 -22.64 12.88 29.38
N LEU A 67 -22.39 11.58 29.45
CA LEU A 67 -22.56 10.78 30.66
C LEU A 67 -21.64 11.27 31.78
N PHE A 68 -20.39 11.60 31.47
CA PHE A 68 -19.44 12.17 32.43
C PHE A 68 -19.93 13.53 32.96
N VAL A 69 -20.35 14.44 32.08
CA VAL A 69 -20.91 15.74 32.47
C VAL A 69 -22.14 15.59 33.35
N PHE A 70 -23.01 14.61 33.07
CA PHE A 70 -24.20 14.34 33.87
C PHE A 70 -23.84 13.85 35.29
N ILE A 71 -22.90 12.91 35.42
CA ILE A 71 -22.42 12.41 36.72
C ILE A 71 -21.75 13.52 37.52
N GLN A 72 -20.87 14.29 36.88
CA GLN A 72 -20.15 15.37 37.52
C GLN A 72 -21.11 16.49 37.96
N GLY A 73 -22.03 16.92 37.10
CA GLY A 73 -23.05 17.92 37.44
C GLY A 73 -23.92 17.46 38.61
N SER A 74 -24.31 16.19 38.64
CA SER A 74 -25.06 15.59 39.76
C SER A 74 -24.26 15.60 41.06
N TYR A 75 -22.96 15.28 41.01
CA TYR A 75 -22.08 15.33 42.18
C TYR A 75 -21.90 16.76 42.71
N VAL A 76 -21.72 17.73 41.82
CA VAL A 76 -21.57 19.15 42.17
C VAL A 76 -22.84 19.69 42.82
N LEU A 77 -24.02 19.38 42.27
CA LEU A 77 -25.31 19.75 42.88
C LEU A 77 -25.53 19.09 44.25
N TYR A 78 -25.15 17.82 44.40
CA TYR A 78 -25.24 17.11 45.67
C TYR A 78 -24.33 17.74 46.74
N ALA A 79 -23.10 18.12 46.36
CA ALA A 79 -22.14 18.76 47.25
C ALA A 79 -22.61 20.15 47.72
N ASP A 80 -23.27 20.91 46.85
CA ASP A 80 -23.82 22.24 47.15
C ASP A 80 -25.07 22.14 48.04
N VAL A 81 -26.08 21.36 47.63
CA VAL A 81 -27.40 21.33 48.29
C VAL A 81 -27.39 20.53 49.59
N VAL A 82 -26.66 19.41 49.66
CA VAL A 82 -26.73 18.47 50.79
C VAL A 82 -25.58 18.66 51.77
N LEU A 83 -24.35 18.88 51.27
CA LEU A 83 -23.18 19.07 52.11
C LEU A 83 -22.94 20.54 52.48
N GLY A 84 -23.61 21.50 51.84
CA GLY A 84 -23.44 22.93 52.10
C GLY A 84 -22.02 23.42 51.84
N LYS A 85 -21.26 22.73 50.98
CA LYS A 85 -19.91 23.15 50.59
C LYS A 85 -20.03 24.20 49.49
N GLU A 86 -19.36 25.33 49.66
CA GLU A 86 -19.30 26.35 48.62
C GLU A 86 -18.77 25.76 47.31
N LEU A 87 -19.47 26.07 46.22
CA LEU A 87 -19.10 25.66 44.87
C LEU A 87 -17.76 26.23 44.50
N ASP A 88 -16.75 25.37 44.41
CA ASP A 88 -15.48 25.76 43.83
C ASP A 88 -15.67 25.92 42.31
N LEU A 89 -15.72 27.17 41.86
CA LEU A 89 -15.93 27.55 40.45
C LEU A 89 -14.91 26.87 39.52
N TRP A 90 -13.76 26.43 40.05
CA TRP A 90 -12.76 25.67 39.32
C TRP A 90 -13.29 24.35 38.74
N LEU A 91 -14.28 23.71 39.37
CA LEU A 91 -14.84 22.42 38.90
C LEU A 91 -15.65 22.53 37.60
N ILE A 92 -16.08 23.74 37.22
CA ILE A 92 -16.84 23.98 35.98
C ILE A 92 -15.97 23.74 34.74
N VAL A 93 -14.65 23.96 34.83
CA VAL A 93 -13.71 23.77 33.72
C VAL A 93 -13.74 22.33 33.20
N TRP A 94 -13.93 21.35 34.10
CA TRP A 94 -13.99 19.93 33.78
C TRP A 94 -15.23 19.50 33.00
N ILE A 95 -16.25 20.35 32.87
CA ILE A 95 -17.41 20.09 32.00
C ILE A 95 -17.00 20.26 30.53
N PHE A 96 -16.24 21.31 30.23
CA PHE A 96 -15.92 21.70 28.85
C PHE A 96 -14.66 21.02 28.33
N LEU A 97 -13.68 20.82 29.21
CA LEU A 97 -12.35 20.36 28.84
C LEU A 97 -12.35 18.99 28.13
N PRO A 98 -13.05 17.95 28.62
CA PRO A 98 -13.05 16.64 27.99
C PRO A 98 -13.73 16.65 26.62
N LEU A 99 -14.76 17.48 26.47
CA LEU A 99 -15.48 17.67 25.22
C LEU A 99 -14.59 18.34 24.16
N ILE A 100 -13.85 19.39 24.54
CA ILE A 100 -12.90 20.06 23.65
C ILE A 100 -11.81 19.09 23.20
N TRP A 101 -11.20 18.33 24.12
CA TRP A 101 -10.18 17.34 23.78
C TRP A 101 -10.69 16.26 22.83
N SER A 102 -11.87 15.72 23.10
CA SER A 102 -12.49 14.67 22.28
C SER A 102 -12.79 15.17 20.86
N LEU A 103 -13.27 16.41 20.73
CA LEU A 103 -13.48 17.05 19.43
C LEU A 103 -12.16 17.21 18.65
N LEU A 104 -11.11 17.73 19.30
CA LEU A 104 -9.81 17.94 18.65
C LEU A 104 -9.20 16.64 18.16
N VAL A 105 -9.19 15.61 19.00
CA VAL A 105 -8.67 14.29 18.64
C VAL A 105 -9.48 13.68 17.49
N SER A 106 -10.80 13.86 17.47
CA SER A 106 -11.61 13.39 16.34
C SER A 106 -11.31 14.12 15.04
N PHE A 107 -11.08 15.44 15.06
CA PHE A 107 -10.75 16.18 13.84
C PHE A 107 -9.37 15.78 13.30
N ILE A 108 -8.38 15.63 14.18
CA ILE A 108 -7.04 15.13 13.83
C ILE A 108 -7.17 13.74 13.20
N THR A 109 -7.88 12.81 13.85
CA THR A 109 -8.02 11.43 13.39
C THR A 109 -8.68 11.34 12.01
N ARG A 110 -9.75 12.11 11.78
CA ARG A 110 -10.45 12.14 10.47
C ARG A 110 -9.56 12.69 9.36
N ASN A 111 -8.82 13.75 9.63
CA ASN A 111 -7.92 14.32 8.63
C ASN A 111 -6.75 13.39 8.34
N LEU A 112 -6.23 12.71 9.37
CA LEU A 112 -5.15 11.73 9.22
C LEU A 112 -5.61 10.54 8.36
N GLN A 113 -6.80 10.00 8.61
CA GLN A 113 -7.38 8.93 7.80
C GLN A 113 -7.55 9.35 6.34
N LYS A 114 -8.10 10.56 6.09
CA LYS A 114 -8.22 11.10 4.73
C LYS A 114 -6.87 11.28 4.04
N LEU A 115 -5.87 11.77 4.76
CA LEU A 115 -4.51 11.91 4.23
C LEU A 115 -3.90 10.54 3.89
N GLN A 116 -4.14 9.51 4.71
CA GLN A 116 -3.69 8.14 4.43
C GLN A 116 -4.40 7.54 3.21
N GLU A 117 -5.72 7.68 3.11
CA GLU A 117 -6.50 7.24 1.94
C GLU A 117 -6.03 7.95 0.66
N GLU A 118 -5.82 9.25 0.72
CA GLU A 118 -5.34 10.02 -0.43
C GLU A 118 -3.90 9.61 -0.80
N ASN A 119 -3.02 9.38 0.18
CA ASN A 119 -1.67 8.87 -0.07
C ASN A 119 -1.71 7.49 -0.75
N LEU A 120 -2.55 6.57 -0.27
CA LEU A 120 -2.77 5.27 -0.89
C LEU A 120 -3.27 5.42 -2.33
N SER A 121 -4.28 6.27 -2.55
CA SER A 121 -4.83 6.53 -3.88
C SER A 121 -3.80 7.15 -4.83
N LEU A 122 -2.91 8.02 -4.32
CA LEU A 122 -1.83 8.63 -5.07
C LEU A 122 -0.73 7.62 -5.39
N ARG A 123 -0.40 6.71 -4.46
CA ARG A 123 0.51 5.59 -4.72
C ARG A 123 -0.06 4.66 -5.78
N GLU A 124 -1.32 4.30 -5.69
CA GLU A 124 -1.99 3.51 -6.71
C GLU A 124 -2.08 4.26 -8.04
N SER A 125 -2.33 5.57 -8.03
CA SER A 125 -2.39 6.38 -9.26
C SER A 125 -1.01 6.56 -9.88
N ASN A 126 0.03 6.70 -9.07
CA ASN A 126 1.42 6.70 -9.53
C ASN A 126 1.81 5.32 -10.05
N ALA A 127 1.43 4.22 -9.40
CA ALA A 127 1.60 2.87 -9.94
C ALA A 127 0.79 2.67 -11.24
N ARG A 128 -0.36 3.31 -11.37
CA ARG A 128 -1.16 3.35 -12.60
C ARG A 128 -0.51 4.20 -13.70
N ASN A 129 0.27 5.24 -13.36
CA ASN A 129 0.89 6.20 -14.28
C ASN A 129 2.34 5.84 -14.64
N LEU A 130 3.04 5.14 -13.76
CA LEU A 130 4.32 4.52 -14.03
C LEU A 130 4.00 3.26 -14.83
N GLY A 131 4.19 3.33 -16.13
CA GLY A 131 4.25 2.14 -16.97
C GLY A 131 5.41 1.20 -16.61
N TYR A 132 5.98 1.28 -15.39
CA TYR A 132 7.15 0.59 -14.87
C TYR A 132 6.89 0.07 -13.44
N ASN A 133 7.37 -1.14 -13.14
CA ASN A 133 7.35 -1.76 -11.82
C ASN A 133 8.52 -1.22 -10.98
N SER A 134 8.25 -0.76 -9.75
CA SER A 134 9.26 -0.14 -8.88
C SER A 134 10.35 -1.09 -8.37
N GLU A 135 10.10 -2.40 -8.36
CA GLU A 135 11.06 -3.41 -7.89
C GLU A 135 12.00 -3.87 -9.00
N THR A 136 11.49 -3.94 -10.24
CA THR A 136 12.22 -4.52 -11.38
C THR A 136 12.61 -3.50 -12.45
N ASP A 137 12.13 -2.26 -12.36
CA ASP A 137 12.23 -1.21 -13.39
C ASP A 137 11.71 -1.63 -14.79
N LEU A 138 10.91 -2.70 -14.84
CA LEU A 138 10.34 -3.24 -16.09
C LEU A 138 8.95 -2.70 -16.35
N ARG A 139 8.54 -2.68 -17.63
CA ARG A 139 7.22 -2.14 -17.96
C ARG A 139 6.08 -2.99 -17.38
N THR A 140 4.96 -2.39 -16.96
CA THR A 140 3.89 -3.16 -16.30
C THR A 140 3.01 -3.93 -17.29
N MET A 141 2.21 -4.88 -16.79
CA MET A 141 1.11 -5.54 -17.52
C MET A 141 0.21 -4.56 -18.29
N ARG A 142 -0.01 -3.35 -17.75
CA ARG A 142 -0.79 -2.33 -18.45
C ARG A 142 -0.10 -1.86 -19.72
N SER A 143 1.21 -1.57 -19.65
CA SER A 143 2.01 -1.21 -20.81
C SER A 143 2.07 -2.35 -21.83
N TYR A 144 2.15 -3.60 -21.37
CA TYR A 144 2.04 -4.76 -22.26
C TYR A 144 0.74 -4.74 -23.05
N ARG A 145 -0.40 -4.48 -22.40
CA ARG A 145 -1.69 -4.47 -23.10
C ARG A 145 -1.74 -3.40 -24.19
N GLN A 146 -1.27 -2.20 -23.88
CA GLN A 146 -1.24 -1.09 -24.82
C GLN A 146 -0.34 -1.38 -26.02
N ASP A 147 0.86 -1.91 -25.77
CA ASP A 147 1.79 -2.24 -26.84
C ASP A 147 1.31 -3.45 -27.66
N ALA A 148 0.72 -4.46 -27.01
CA ALA A 148 0.16 -5.61 -27.70
C ALA A 148 -1.00 -5.25 -28.63
N GLU A 149 -1.84 -4.28 -28.28
CA GLU A 149 -2.85 -3.73 -29.20
C GLU A 149 -2.19 -3.17 -30.45
N VAL A 150 -1.11 -2.38 -30.30
CA VAL A 150 -0.36 -1.82 -31.43
C VAL A 150 0.29 -2.91 -32.28
N PHE A 151 0.88 -3.94 -31.67
CA PHE A 151 1.50 -5.05 -32.40
C PHE A 151 0.46 -5.86 -33.18
N ILE A 152 -0.70 -6.16 -32.58
CA ILE A 152 -1.78 -6.89 -33.24
C ILE A 152 -2.35 -6.09 -34.41
N GLU A 153 -2.59 -4.79 -34.25
CA GLU A 153 -3.06 -3.94 -35.35
C GLU A 153 -2.01 -3.81 -36.46
N THR A 154 -0.72 -3.82 -36.10
CA THR A 154 0.39 -3.85 -37.07
C THR A 154 0.42 -5.16 -37.83
N HIS A 155 0.24 -6.31 -37.14
CA HIS A 155 0.12 -7.63 -37.77
C HIS A 155 -1.03 -7.65 -38.78
N LYS A 156 -2.25 -7.23 -38.39
CA LYS A 156 -3.40 -7.19 -39.30
C LYS A 156 -3.18 -6.32 -40.54
N ARG A 157 -2.40 -5.24 -40.40
CA ARG A 157 -2.19 -4.27 -41.48
C ARG A 157 -1.05 -4.66 -42.43
N PHE A 158 -0.01 -5.30 -41.93
CA PHE A 158 1.24 -5.53 -42.66
C PHE A 158 1.65 -7.01 -42.75
N ASP A 159 0.87 -7.93 -42.19
CA ASP A 159 1.14 -9.37 -42.14
C ASP A 159 2.50 -9.71 -41.50
N ILE A 160 2.91 -8.91 -40.51
CA ILE A 160 4.14 -9.13 -39.75
C ILE A 160 3.82 -10.06 -38.59
N PRO A 161 4.46 -11.23 -38.45
CA PRO A 161 4.15 -12.18 -37.38
C PRO A 161 4.45 -11.58 -36.01
N VAL A 162 3.58 -11.86 -35.04
CA VAL A 162 3.69 -11.37 -33.66
C VAL A 162 3.58 -12.53 -32.71
N SER A 163 4.54 -12.64 -31.81
CA SER A 163 4.57 -13.67 -30.77
C SER A 163 4.71 -13.04 -29.40
N THR A 164 4.15 -13.71 -28.40
CA THR A 164 4.35 -13.35 -26.99
C THR A 164 4.92 -14.52 -26.21
N GLY A 165 5.92 -14.22 -25.39
CA GLY A 165 6.54 -15.17 -24.47
C GLY A 165 6.22 -14.79 -23.03
N ILE A 166 6.00 -15.79 -22.17
CA ILE A 166 5.95 -15.61 -20.72
C ILE A 166 7.01 -16.48 -20.09
N ILE A 167 7.79 -15.86 -19.21
CA ILE A 167 8.87 -16.47 -18.47
C ILE A 167 8.47 -16.49 -17.00
N SER A 168 8.69 -17.60 -16.31
CA SER A 168 8.48 -17.72 -14.87
C SER A 168 9.54 -18.62 -14.24
N ILE A 169 9.74 -18.49 -12.93
CA ILE A 169 10.68 -19.34 -12.18
C ILE A 169 10.00 -20.68 -11.90
N ARG A 170 10.66 -21.78 -12.26
CA ARG A 170 10.18 -23.13 -11.96
C ARG A 170 10.27 -23.38 -10.46
N TYR A 171 9.23 -23.99 -9.86
CA TYR A 171 9.19 -24.25 -8.42
C TYR A 171 9.38 -22.98 -7.56
N PHE A 172 8.78 -21.85 -7.99
CA PHE A 172 8.93 -20.55 -7.35
C PHE A 172 8.77 -20.60 -5.82
N TYR A 173 7.66 -21.15 -5.31
CA TYR A 173 7.42 -21.20 -3.87
C TYR A 173 8.47 -22.02 -3.11
N GLN A 174 8.96 -23.12 -3.71
CA GLN A 174 10.01 -23.93 -3.10
C GLN A 174 11.33 -23.16 -3.02
N ILE A 175 11.69 -22.43 -4.08
CA ILE A 175 12.91 -21.62 -4.11
C ILE A 175 12.79 -20.46 -3.11
N MET A 176 11.66 -19.76 -3.08
CA MET A 176 11.44 -18.66 -2.12
C MET A 176 11.54 -19.13 -0.68
N ASN A 177 11.02 -20.32 -0.34
CA ASN A 177 11.12 -20.86 1.03
C ASN A 177 12.55 -21.22 1.47
N ILE A 178 13.50 -21.37 0.54
CA ILE A 178 14.90 -21.70 0.84
C ILE A 178 15.75 -20.44 0.98
N LEU A 179 15.41 -19.39 0.23
CA LEU A 179 16.16 -18.14 0.18
C LEU A 179 15.76 -17.20 1.34
N THR A 180 16.71 -16.41 1.81
CA THR A 180 16.42 -15.28 2.72
C THR A 180 15.66 -14.18 1.98
N GLU A 181 14.97 -13.30 2.71
CA GLU A 181 14.24 -12.16 2.11
C GLU A 181 15.14 -11.30 1.20
N GLU A 182 16.38 -11.03 1.62
CA GLU A 182 17.37 -10.30 0.82
C GLU A 182 17.74 -11.04 -0.47
N GLN A 183 17.94 -12.36 -0.40
CA GLN A 183 18.23 -13.20 -1.57
C GLN A 183 17.03 -13.32 -2.52
N GLN A 184 15.80 -13.29 -2.00
CA GLN A 184 14.59 -13.31 -2.83
C GLN A 184 14.49 -12.02 -3.67
N HIS A 185 14.68 -10.86 -3.04
CA HIS A 185 14.68 -9.58 -3.74
C HIS A 185 15.83 -9.51 -4.76
N HIS A 186 17.03 -9.98 -4.38
CA HIS A 186 18.16 -10.06 -5.31
C HIS A 186 17.85 -10.95 -6.52
N LEU A 187 17.24 -12.12 -6.31
CA LEU A 187 16.85 -13.03 -7.40
C LEU A 187 15.89 -12.36 -8.40
N ILE A 188 14.84 -11.72 -7.90
CA ILE A 188 13.83 -11.07 -8.76
C ILE A 188 14.48 -9.94 -9.56
N LYS A 189 15.35 -9.16 -8.92
CA LYS A 189 16.04 -8.04 -9.56
C LYS A 189 17.04 -8.50 -10.62
N ILE A 190 17.95 -9.42 -10.27
CA ILE A 190 18.96 -9.90 -11.23
C ILE A 190 18.32 -10.61 -12.41
N LEU A 191 17.26 -11.38 -12.20
CA LEU A 191 16.53 -12.01 -13.31
C LEU A 191 15.92 -10.95 -14.23
N SER A 192 15.32 -9.91 -13.65
CA SER A 192 14.73 -8.81 -14.41
C SER A 192 15.78 -8.05 -15.23
N ASP A 193 16.95 -7.78 -14.64
CA ASP A 193 18.08 -7.11 -15.29
C ASP A 193 18.62 -7.96 -16.45
N ILE A 194 18.87 -9.26 -16.21
CA ILE A 194 19.35 -10.20 -17.24
C ILE A 194 18.36 -10.28 -18.40
N LEU A 195 17.06 -10.35 -18.12
CA LEU A 195 16.03 -10.38 -19.15
C LEU A 195 16.05 -9.08 -19.96
N SER A 196 16.02 -7.92 -19.28
CA SER A 196 16.07 -6.60 -19.92
C SER A 196 17.28 -6.44 -20.86
N GLU A 197 18.47 -6.88 -20.43
CA GLU A 197 19.70 -6.81 -21.22
C GLU A 197 19.81 -7.86 -22.35
N SER A 198 18.95 -8.87 -22.34
CA SER A 198 19.02 -9.97 -23.32
C SER A 198 18.14 -9.76 -24.53
N PHE A 199 17.14 -8.89 -24.42
CA PHE A 199 16.26 -8.51 -25.51
C PHE A 199 16.83 -7.31 -26.28
N ARG A 200 16.63 -7.28 -27.60
CA ARG A 200 17.10 -6.17 -28.44
C ARG A 200 16.32 -4.89 -28.11
N ASN A 201 16.81 -3.71 -28.47
CA ASN A 201 16.10 -2.42 -28.24
C ASN A 201 14.64 -2.36 -28.76
N ASN A 202 14.22 -3.27 -29.65
CA ASN A 202 12.84 -3.33 -30.17
C ASN A 202 11.95 -4.34 -29.43
N ASP A 203 12.54 -5.21 -28.61
CA ASP A 203 11.86 -6.25 -27.87
C ASP A 203 11.69 -5.76 -26.43
N ILE A 204 10.46 -5.73 -25.93
CA ILE A 204 10.15 -5.10 -24.64
C ILE A 204 9.84 -6.19 -23.62
N VAL A 205 10.50 -6.11 -22.46
CA VAL A 205 10.23 -6.98 -21.31
C VAL A 205 9.27 -6.27 -20.36
N TYR A 206 8.27 -7.00 -19.91
CA TYR A 206 7.24 -6.53 -19.00
C TYR A 206 7.24 -7.36 -17.72
N SER A 207 6.97 -6.72 -16.59
CA SER A 207 6.59 -7.39 -15.35
C SER A 207 5.08 -7.70 -15.40
N ILE A 208 4.76 -8.99 -15.30
CA ILE A 208 3.40 -9.54 -15.30
C ILE A 208 3.09 -10.07 -13.90
N ASP A 209 1.92 -9.71 -13.39
CA ASP A 209 1.33 -10.35 -12.22
C ASP A 209 0.89 -11.78 -12.59
N GLY A 210 1.64 -12.78 -12.17
CA GLY A 210 1.31 -14.18 -12.41
C GLY A 210 0.17 -14.69 -11.53
N VAL A 211 -0.39 -15.82 -11.93
CA VAL A 211 -1.46 -16.50 -11.17
C VAL A 211 -0.92 -16.94 -9.81
N GLY A 212 -1.58 -16.54 -8.73
CA GLY A 212 -1.18 -16.88 -7.36
C GLY A 212 -0.09 -15.99 -6.75
N GLY A 213 0.24 -14.85 -7.38
CA GLY A 213 1.26 -13.93 -6.88
C GLY A 213 2.69 -14.35 -7.23
N VAL A 214 2.86 -15.26 -8.19
CA VAL A 214 4.17 -15.63 -8.74
C VAL A 214 4.62 -14.53 -9.73
N PRO A 215 5.84 -13.98 -9.60
CA PRO A 215 6.36 -13.03 -10.58
C PRO A 215 6.54 -13.71 -11.94
N GLN A 216 6.06 -13.05 -12.99
CA GLN A 216 6.20 -13.48 -14.38
C GLN A 216 6.76 -12.34 -15.22
N TRP A 217 7.48 -12.69 -16.28
CA TRP A 217 8.03 -11.72 -17.23
C TRP A 217 7.41 -11.96 -18.60
N GLY A 218 6.79 -10.91 -19.14
CA GLY A 218 6.19 -10.90 -20.46
C GLY A 218 7.15 -10.39 -21.49
N VAL A 219 7.10 -10.95 -22.68
CA VAL A 219 7.90 -10.51 -23.82
C VAL A 219 6.97 -10.42 -25.02
N LEU A 220 7.10 -9.33 -25.78
CA LEU A 220 6.38 -9.11 -27.01
C LEU A 220 7.38 -8.93 -28.16
N LEU A 221 7.22 -9.72 -29.22
CA LEU A 221 8.18 -9.86 -30.32
C LEU A 221 7.48 -9.78 -31.67
N PHE A 222 8.12 -9.12 -32.65
CA PHE A 222 7.76 -9.26 -34.07
C PHE A 222 8.50 -10.46 -34.67
N ALA A 223 8.01 -11.66 -34.37
CA ALA A 223 8.55 -12.92 -34.86
C ALA A 223 7.45 -13.97 -34.94
N ASP A 224 7.64 -14.95 -35.83
CA ASP A 224 6.89 -16.20 -35.84
C ASP A 224 7.26 -17.06 -34.61
N TYR A 225 6.51 -18.15 -34.41
CA TYR A 225 6.76 -19.06 -33.29
C TYR A 225 8.21 -19.56 -33.23
N ASP A 226 8.78 -19.94 -34.38
CA ASP A 226 10.14 -20.49 -34.45
C ASP A 226 11.20 -19.43 -34.11
N GLY A 227 11.07 -18.21 -34.65
CA GLY A 227 11.95 -17.09 -34.34
C GLY A 227 11.85 -16.65 -32.88
N ALA A 228 10.64 -16.64 -32.31
CA ALA A 228 10.42 -16.36 -30.90
C ALA A 228 11.04 -17.44 -30.00
N MET A 229 10.92 -18.72 -30.36
CA MET A 229 11.50 -19.83 -29.61
C MET A 229 13.03 -19.75 -29.57
N VAL A 230 13.68 -19.46 -30.70
CA VAL A 230 15.15 -19.31 -30.77
C VAL A 230 15.64 -18.16 -29.89
N ALA A 231 14.92 -17.02 -29.90
CA ALA A 231 15.26 -15.89 -29.05
C ALA A 231 15.15 -16.25 -27.56
N ILE A 232 14.09 -16.95 -27.18
CA ILE A 232 13.83 -17.30 -25.78
C ILE A 232 14.76 -18.43 -25.29
N ASP A 233 15.10 -19.41 -26.12
CA ASP A 233 16.07 -20.45 -25.77
C ASP A 233 17.47 -19.88 -25.50
N ARG A 234 17.89 -18.88 -26.29
CA ARG A 234 19.14 -18.14 -26.05
C ARG A 234 19.13 -17.48 -24.66
N ILE A 235 17.98 -16.94 -24.27
CA ILE A 235 17.80 -16.26 -22.99
C ILE A 235 17.82 -17.27 -21.85
N LYS A 236 17.15 -18.42 -22.03
CA LYS A 236 17.20 -19.52 -21.07
C LYS A 236 18.64 -19.94 -20.76
N GLN A 237 19.47 -20.08 -21.79
CA GLN A 237 20.89 -20.39 -21.63
C GLN A 237 21.64 -19.28 -20.89
N ARG A 238 21.46 -18.02 -21.28
CA ARG A 238 22.14 -16.87 -20.64
C ARG A 238 21.76 -16.71 -19.17
N VAL A 239 20.46 -16.79 -18.86
CA VAL A 239 19.93 -16.74 -17.49
C VAL A 239 20.51 -17.88 -16.65
N THR A 240 20.51 -19.11 -17.16
CA THR A 240 21.05 -20.27 -16.42
C THR A 240 22.54 -20.11 -16.12
N THR A 241 23.32 -19.56 -17.05
CA THR A 241 24.76 -19.31 -16.83
C THR A 241 24.98 -18.22 -15.79
N LEU A 242 24.32 -17.07 -15.93
CA LEU A 242 24.53 -15.93 -15.03
C LEU A 242 24.03 -16.19 -13.62
N LEU A 243 22.90 -16.88 -13.45
CA LEU A 243 22.40 -17.27 -12.13
C LEU A 243 23.33 -18.27 -11.41
N ARG A 244 24.06 -19.12 -12.16
CA ARG A 244 25.04 -20.05 -11.58
C ARG A 244 26.33 -19.37 -11.14
N GLU A 245 26.67 -18.23 -11.75
CA GLU A 245 27.87 -17.44 -11.44
C GLU A 245 27.62 -16.47 -10.28
N ASP A 246 26.35 -16.22 -9.93
CA ASP A 246 25.96 -15.35 -8.83
C ASP A 246 26.32 -15.95 -7.46
N LYS A 247 27.09 -15.18 -6.68
CA LYS A 247 27.61 -15.61 -5.37
C LYS A 247 26.61 -15.44 -4.24
N GLU A 248 25.61 -14.58 -4.41
CA GLU A 248 24.61 -14.23 -3.39
C GLU A 248 23.47 -15.25 -3.36
N LEU A 249 23.16 -15.89 -4.50
CA LEU A 249 22.11 -16.92 -4.62
C LEU A 249 22.53 -18.32 -4.11
N GLY A 250 23.80 -18.50 -3.73
CA GLY A 250 24.32 -19.77 -3.23
C GLY A 250 24.31 -20.90 -4.29
N LYS A 251 24.28 -22.18 -3.85
CA LYS A 251 24.26 -23.35 -4.76
C LYS A 251 22.85 -23.75 -5.22
N CYS A 252 21.93 -22.81 -5.36
CA CYS A 252 20.58 -23.10 -5.84
C CYS A 252 20.56 -23.18 -7.38
N ASP A 253 20.18 -24.34 -7.94
CA ASP A 253 19.95 -24.48 -9.38
C ASP A 253 18.57 -23.90 -9.72
N ILE A 254 18.55 -22.62 -10.07
CA ILE A 254 17.32 -21.90 -10.45
C ILE A 254 17.05 -22.15 -11.93
N GLN A 255 15.87 -22.72 -12.22
CA GLN A 255 15.43 -22.99 -13.58
C GLN A 255 14.23 -22.11 -13.93
N ILE A 256 14.14 -21.70 -15.20
CA ILE A 256 13.00 -20.93 -15.72
C ILE A 256 12.13 -21.81 -16.63
N SER A 257 10.83 -21.56 -16.58
CA SER A 257 9.81 -22.12 -17.47
C SER A 257 9.35 -21.06 -18.45
N ILE A 258 9.04 -21.46 -19.67
CA ILE A 258 8.72 -20.55 -20.78
C ILE A 258 7.46 -21.03 -21.49
N GLY A 259 6.53 -20.12 -21.76
CA GLY A 259 5.39 -20.37 -22.65
C GLY A 259 5.40 -19.37 -23.81
N VAL A 260 5.41 -19.86 -25.04
CA VAL A 260 5.40 -19.03 -26.27
C VAL A 260 4.12 -19.28 -27.05
N VAL A 261 3.50 -18.20 -27.52
CA VAL A 261 2.33 -18.27 -28.41
C VAL A 261 2.48 -17.24 -29.51
N GLU A 262 2.26 -17.68 -30.75
CA GLU A 262 2.11 -16.80 -31.92
C GLU A 262 0.66 -16.32 -32.03
N TYR A 263 0.48 -15.05 -32.41
CA TYR A 263 -0.83 -14.48 -32.61
C TYR A 263 -1.52 -15.11 -33.83
N ASN A 264 -2.77 -15.51 -33.64
CA ASN A 264 -3.61 -16.04 -34.72
C ASN A 264 -5.03 -15.48 -34.57
N GLU A 265 -5.51 -14.80 -35.61
CA GLU A 265 -6.77 -14.06 -35.59
C GLU A 265 -8.00 -14.96 -35.38
N ASP A 266 -7.95 -16.22 -35.80
CA ASP A 266 -9.04 -17.18 -35.61
C ASP A 266 -9.14 -17.69 -34.16
N LYS A 267 -7.99 -17.79 -33.47
CA LYS A 267 -7.89 -18.37 -32.12
C LYS A 267 -7.85 -17.33 -31.01
N ILE A 268 -7.39 -16.11 -31.29
CA ILE A 268 -7.07 -15.09 -30.30
C ILE A 268 -7.85 -13.82 -30.62
N LYS A 269 -8.94 -13.59 -29.87
CA LYS A 269 -9.86 -12.45 -30.12
C LYS A 269 -9.59 -11.23 -29.26
N SER A 270 -8.66 -11.32 -28.31
CA SER A 270 -8.31 -10.21 -27.43
C SER A 270 -6.88 -10.35 -26.89
N VAL A 271 -6.27 -9.21 -26.53
CA VAL A 271 -4.96 -9.18 -25.88
C VAL A 271 -4.92 -10.01 -24.60
N SER A 272 -6.02 -10.01 -23.83
CA SER A 272 -6.12 -10.85 -22.63
C SER A 272 -6.11 -12.34 -22.97
N GLN A 273 -6.72 -12.76 -24.08
CA GLN A 273 -6.61 -14.14 -24.54
C GLN A 273 -5.20 -14.47 -25.06
N PHE A 274 -4.50 -13.50 -25.65
CA PHE A 274 -3.14 -13.69 -26.15
C PHE A 274 -2.19 -14.08 -25.02
N ILE A 275 -2.13 -13.25 -23.98
CA ILE A 275 -1.28 -13.49 -22.80
C ILE A 275 -1.72 -14.71 -22.00
N ASN A 276 -3.03 -14.93 -21.81
CA ASN A 276 -3.53 -16.11 -21.09
C ASN A 276 -3.23 -17.42 -21.84
N SER A 277 -3.07 -17.38 -23.15
CA SER A 277 -2.69 -18.56 -23.93
C SER A 277 -1.23 -18.91 -23.69
N ALA A 278 -0.33 -17.91 -23.65
CA ALA A 278 1.06 -18.12 -23.26
C ALA A 278 1.20 -18.60 -21.80
N GLN A 279 0.40 -18.07 -20.87
CA GLN A 279 0.38 -18.56 -19.48
C GLN A 279 -0.07 -20.01 -19.38
N ARG A 280 -1.06 -20.41 -20.21
CA ARG A 280 -1.51 -21.81 -20.26
C ARG A 280 -0.41 -22.72 -20.78
N VAL A 281 0.29 -22.35 -21.86
CA VAL A 281 1.44 -23.15 -22.36
C VAL A 281 2.48 -23.35 -21.25
N LEU A 282 2.79 -22.30 -20.50
CA LEU A 282 3.72 -22.39 -19.36
C LEU A 282 3.25 -23.38 -18.27
N GLN A 283 1.95 -23.54 -18.04
CA GLN A 283 1.40 -24.51 -17.08
C GLN A 283 1.48 -25.97 -17.58
N TYR A 284 1.58 -26.19 -18.89
CA TYR A 284 1.71 -27.54 -19.47
C TYR A 284 3.16 -27.98 -19.63
N ASP A 285 4.14 -27.08 -19.49
CA ASP A 285 5.59 -27.36 -19.50
C ASP A 285 6.17 -27.65 -18.09
N VAL A 286 5.27 -27.90 -17.12
CA VAL A 286 5.61 -28.22 -15.72
C VAL A 286 5.96 -29.68 -15.55
#